data_AF-A0A7W0Z9E4-F1
#
_entry.id   AF-A0A7W0Z9E4-F1
#
_cell.length_a   1.000
_cell.length_b   1.000
_cell.length_c   1.000
_cell.angle_alpha   90.00
_cell.angle_beta   90.00
_cell.angle_gamma   90.00
#
_symmetry.space_group_name_H-M   'P 1'
#
loop_
_entity.id
_entity.type
_entity.pdbx_description
1 polymer ?
#
loop_
_entity_poly.entity_id
_entity_poly.type
_entity_poly.pdbx_seq_one_letter_code
_entity_poly.pdbx_strand_id
1 'polypeptide(L)'
;MTAYQLAAAKAMGSSSSNVPGEVGRRIIEGVFQREVSDDQVEKLTNPVHALYGISWGALYGIVQASLRPRARRHGAAFATLVWGASLVELPAMGLAPPVWQMPPQSVALDFSYHLVYGLAVAAAYSALGD
;
A
#
# COMPACT_ATOMS: atom_id res chain seq x y z
N MET A 1 -9.25 0.79 -0.02
CA MET A 1 -9.00 -0.12 1.12
C MET A 1 -9.21 -1.57 0.68
N THR A 2 -8.37 -2.49 1.14
CA THR A 2 -8.55 -3.93 0.87
C THR A 2 -9.61 -4.57 1.79
N ALA A 3 -10.11 -5.75 1.42
CA ALA A 3 -11.01 -6.53 2.27
C ALA A 3 -10.38 -6.87 3.64
N TYR A 4 -9.07 -7.17 3.68
CA TYR A 4 -8.37 -7.46 4.92
C TYR A 4 -8.30 -6.22 5.84
N GLN A 5 -7.97 -5.05 5.28
CA GLN A 5 -7.96 -3.80 6.05
C GLN A 5 -9.35 -3.46 6.59
N LEU A 6 -10.41 -3.65 5.79
CA LEU A 6 -11.80 -3.43 6.23
C LEU A 6 -12.20 -4.38 7.36
N ALA A 7 -11.86 -5.67 7.24
CA ALA A 7 -12.15 -6.66 8.27
C ALA A 7 -11.42 -6.35 9.59
N ALA A 8 -10.14 -5.97 9.51
CA ALA A 8 -9.37 -5.56 10.67
C ALA A 8 -9.92 -4.30 11.32
N ALA A 9 -10.24 -3.27 10.53
CA ALA A 9 -10.83 -2.03 11.04
C ALA A 9 -12.14 -2.30 11.80
N LYS A 10 -13.02 -3.13 11.22
CA LYS A 10 -14.27 -3.58 11.85
C LYS A 10 -14.03 -4.35 13.15
N ALA A 11 -13.06 -5.27 13.17
CA ALA A 11 -12.71 -6.05 14.36
C ALA A 11 -12.17 -5.17 15.50
N MET A 12 -11.49 -4.06 15.18
CA MET A 12 -10.95 -3.11 16.15
C MET A 12 -11.95 -2.00 16.54
N GLY A 13 -13.17 -2.01 15.99
CA GLY A 13 -14.15 -0.94 16.24
C GLY A 13 -13.74 0.43 15.71
N SER A 14 -12.86 0.47 14.70
CA SER A 14 -12.31 1.68 14.09
C SER A 14 -12.90 1.94 12.70
N SER A 15 -12.89 3.20 12.25
CA SER A 15 -13.25 3.56 10.88
C SER A 15 -12.15 3.19 9.89
N SER A 16 -12.52 2.99 8.62
CA SER A 16 -11.54 2.80 7.55
C SER A 16 -10.71 4.07 7.34
N SER A 17 -9.41 3.90 7.14
CA SER A 17 -8.49 5.01 6.88
C SER A 17 -8.75 5.72 5.54
N ASN A 18 -8.70 7.06 5.55
CA ASN A 18 -8.71 7.93 4.37
C ASN A 18 -7.30 8.33 3.92
N VAL A 19 -6.23 7.77 4.51
CA VAL A 19 -4.83 8.10 4.19
C VAL A 19 -4.53 8.02 2.69
N PRO A 20 -5.02 7.04 1.91
CA PRO A 20 -4.82 7.08 0.46
C PRO A 20 -5.44 8.31 -0.22
N GLY A 21 -6.60 8.78 0.23
CA GLY A 21 -7.22 10.00 -0.28
C GLY A 21 -6.39 11.24 0.07
N GLU A 22 -5.83 11.25 1.28
CA GLU A 22 -4.91 12.28 1.75
C GLU A 22 -3.61 12.35 0.93
N VAL A 23 -3.04 11.20 0.57
CA VAL A 23 -1.92 11.14 -0.39
C VAL A 23 -2.34 11.79 -1.72
N GLY A 24 -3.53 11.46 -2.22
CA GLY A 24 -4.10 12.08 -3.41
C GLY A 24 -4.19 13.61 -3.28
N ARG A 25 -4.70 14.11 -2.16
CA ARG A 25 -4.76 15.54 -1.86
C ARG A 25 -3.39 16.20 -1.90
N ARG A 26 -2.40 15.65 -1.17
CA ARG A 26 -1.02 16.19 -1.11
C ARG A 26 -0.39 16.30 -2.49
N ILE A 27 -0.59 15.30 -3.35
CA ILE A 27 -0.09 15.32 -4.73
C ILE A 27 -0.83 16.37 -5.56
N ILE A 28 -2.16 16.43 -5.47
CA ILE A 28 -2.97 17.35 -6.27
C ILE A 28 -2.68 18.81 -5.92
N GLU A 29 -2.62 19.12 -4.63
CA GLU A 29 -2.30 20.46 -4.14
C GLU A 29 -0.83 20.82 -4.42
N GLY A 30 0.10 19.89 -4.16
CA GLY A 30 1.53 20.15 -4.33
C GLY A 30 1.99 20.25 -5.79
N VAL A 31 1.45 19.43 -6.69
CA VAL A 31 1.89 19.33 -8.09
C VAL A 31 0.99 20.14 -9.02
N PHE A 32 -0.32 19.98 -8.89
CA PHE A 32 -1.30 20.59 -9.80
C PHE A 32 -1.87 21.91 -9.28
N GLN A 33 -1.53 22.30 -8.04
CA GLN A 33 -1.95 23.56 -7.41
C GLN A 33 -3.48 23.73 -7.43
N ARG A 34 -4.21 22.62 -7.16
CA ARG A 34 -5.67 22.60 -7.05
C ARG A 34 -6.07 22.15 -5.65
N GLU A 35 -6.98 22.89 -5.04
CA GLU A 35 -7.54 22.55 -3.74
C GLU A 35 -8.37 21.26 -3.82
N VAL A 36 -8.27 20.42 -2.78
CA VAL A 36 -9.05 19.19 -2.65
C VAL A 36 -9.85 19.22 -1.35
N SER A 37 -11.17 19.24 -1.47
CA SER A 37 -12.09 19.22 -0.33
C SER A 37 -12.11 17.85 0.37
N ASP A 38 -12.63 17.80 1.60
CA ASP A 38 -12.72 16.56 2.38
C ASP A 38 -13.63 15.50 1.69
N ASP A 39 -14.73 15.93 1.06
CA ASP A 39 -15.58 15.05 0.24
C ASP A 39 -14.81 14.45 -0.95
N GLN A 40 -13.88 15.21 -1.54
CA GLN A 40 -13.01 14.68 -2.58
C GLN A 40 -11.98 13.70 -2.02
N VAL A 41 -11.44 13.90 -0.82
CA VAL A 41 -10.54 12.95 -0.16
C VAL A 41 -11.20 11.57 0.02
N GLU A 42 -12.46 11.53 0.45
CA GLU A 42 -13.21 10.28 0.56
C GLU A 42 -13.34 9.59 -0.80
N LYS A 43 -13.69 10.35 -1.85
CA LYS A 43 -13.82 9.84 -3.23
C LYS A 43 -12.48 9.37 -3.80
N LEU A 44 -11.36 9.98 -3.41
CA LEU A 44 -10.02 9.63 -3.84
C LEU A 44 -9.45 8.40 -3.12
N THR A 45 -9.96 8.07 -1.93
CA THR A 45 -9.38 7.02 -1.07
C THR A 45 -9.28 5.67 -1.78
N ASN A 46 -10.35 5.19 -2.42
CA ASN A 46 -10.31 3.90 -3.11
C ASN A 46 -9.51 3.95 -4.44
N PRO A 47 -9.71 4.95 -5.32
CA PRO A 47 -8.91 5.09 -6.54
C PRO A 47 -7.40 5.18 -6.29
N VAL A 48 -6.95 6.01 -5.35
CA VAL A 48 -5.51 6.16 -5.05
C VAL A 48 -4.95 4.87 -4.49
N HIS A 49 -5.68 4.23 -3.56
CA HIS A 49 -5.27 2.93 -3.01
C HIS A 49 -5.13 1.86 -4.09
N ALA A 50 -6.11 1.75 -5.00
CA ALA A 50 -6.08 0.80 -6.10
C ALA A 50 -4.93 1.09 -7.06
N LEU A 51 -4.75 2.35 -7.46
CA LEU A 51 -3.68 2.76 -8.37
C LEU A 51 -2.29 2.46 -7.80
N TYR A 52 -2.09 2.74 -6.51
CA TYR A 52 -0.85 2.42 -5.81
C TYR A 52 -0.57 0.91 -5.84
N GLY A 53 -1.56 0.09 -5.49
CA GLY A 53 -1.44 -1.37 -5.53
C GLY A 53 -1.24 -1.94 -6.94
N ILE A 54 -1.86 -1.39 -7.97
CA ILE A 54 -1.67 -1.81 -9.37
C ILE A 54 -0.24 -1.48 -9.82
N SER A 55 0.26 -0.29 -9.49
CA SER A 55 1.60 0.17 -9.88
C SER A 55 2.69 -0.75 -9.33
N TRP A 56 2.58 -1.11 -8.05
CA TRP A 56 3.49 -2.07 -7.42
C TRP A 56 3.40 -3.48 -8.04
N GLY A 57 2.20 -3.96 -8.35
CA GLY A 57 2.00 -5.25 -9.01
C GLY A 57 2.62 -5.31 -10.41
N ALA A 58 2.49 -4.22 -11.18
CA ALA A 58 3.14 -4.10 -12.49
C ALA A 58 4.66 -4.11 -12.38
N LEU A 59 5.24 -3.37 -11.43
CA LEU A 59 6.68 -3.38 -11.15
C LEU A 59 7.17 -4.78 -10.77
N TYR A 60 6.45 -5.48 -9.90
CA TYR A 60 6.77 -6.87 -9.54
C TYR A 60 6.82 -7.78 -10.78
N GLY A 61 5.80 -7.70 -11.64
CA GLY A 61 5.74 -8.49 -12.87
C GLY A 61 6.91 -8.22 -13.82
N ILE A 62 7.25 -6.95 -14.04
CA ILE A 62 8.40 -6.54 -14.88
C ILE A 62 9.71 -7.11 -14.33
N VAL A 63 9.96 -6.96 -13.03
CA VAL A 63 11.19 -7.45 -12.39
C VAL A 63 11.26 -8.97 -12.48
N GLN A 64 10.19 -9.68 -12.11
CA GLN A 64 10.18 -11.15 -12.11
C GLN A 64 10.32 -11.74 -13.51
N ALA A 65 9.73 -11.11 -14.53
CA ALA A 65 9.91 -11.51 -15.92
C ALA A 65 11.37 -11.35 -16.40
N SER A 66 12.13 -10.45 -15.78
CA SER A 66 13.51 -10.12 -16.14
C SER A 66 14.58 -10.97 -15.43
N LEU A 67 14.24 -11.66 -14.33
CA LEU A 67 15.19 -12.48 -13.56
C LEU A 67 15.35 -13.89 -14.15
N ARG A 68 16.57 -14.44 -14.07
CA ARG A 68 16.90 -15.83 -14.46
C ARG A 68 17.73 -16.52 -13.37
N PRO A 69 17.28 -17.67 -12.80
CA PRO A 69 15.96 -18.28 -12.98
C PRO A 69 14.85 -17.42 -12.33
N ARG A 70 13.62 -17.53 -12.84
CA ARG A 70 12.45 -16.87 -12.24
C ARG A 70 12.25 -17.41 -10.83
N ALA A 71 12.51 -16.59 -9.82
CA ALA A 71 12.37 -17.06 -8.46
C ALA A 71 10.90 -16.94 -8.04
N ARG A 72 10.27 -18.12 -7.96
CA ARG A 72 8.85 -18.34 -7.65
C ARG A 72 8.39 -17.88 -6.25
N ARG A 73 9.27 -17.23 -5.46
CA ARG A 73 9.07 -17.02 -4.00
C ARG A 73 9.41 -15.62 -3.47
N HIS A 74 9.45 -14.59 -4.31
CA HIS A 74 9.82 -13.24 -3.86
C HIS A 74 8.70 -12.44 -3.18
N GLY A 75 7.52 -13.03 -2.92
CA GLY A 75 6.37 -12.31 -2.34
C GLY A 75 6.65 -11.65 -0.99
N ALA A 76 7.39 -12.31 -0.09
CA ALA A 76 7.73 -11.74 1.23
C ALA A 76 8.79 -10.62 1.14
N ALA A 77 9.78 -10.78 0.27
CA ALA A 77 10.77 -9.74 0.00
C ALA A 77 10.09 -8.50 -0.63
N PHE A 78 9.19 -8.74 -1.59
CA PHE A 78 8.38 -7.69 -2.21
C PHE A 78 7.46 -6.99 -1.19
N ALA A 79 6.78 -7.74 -0.32
CA ALA A 79 5.99 -7.17 0.77
C ALA A 79 6.82 -6.24 1.66
N THR A 80 8.04 -6.66 2.02
CA THR A 80 8.96 -5.86 2.84
C THR A 80 9.40 -4.59 2.12
N LEU A 81 9.59 -4.66 0.79
CA LEU A 81 9.91 -3.48 -0.03
C LEU A 81 8.77 -2.47 -0.04
N VAL A 82 7.53 -2.92 -0.33
CA VAL A 82 6.36 -2.03 -0.38
C VAL A 82 6.08 -1.43 1.01
N TRP A 83 6.21 -2.23 2.07
CA TRP A 83 6.15 -1.74 3.43
C TRP A 83 7.24 -0.72 3.72
N GLY A 84 8.49 -1.00 3.39
CA GLY A 84 9.59 -0.06 3.56
C GLY A 84 9.38 1.28 2.84
N ALA A 85 8.77 1.25 1.65
CA ALA A 85 8.38 2.46 0.94
C ALA A 85 7.35 3.29 1.72
N SER A 86 6.32 2.64 2.30
CA SER A 86 5.29 3.35 3.09
C SER A 86 5.85 4.00 4.35
N LEU A 87 6.88 3.39 4.97
CA LEU A 87 7.60 3.95 6.12
C LEU A 87 8.37 5.25 5.79
N VAL A 88 8.60 5.53 4.51
CA VAL A 88 9.27 6.76 4.05
C VAL A 88 8.25 7.74 3.49
N GLU A 89 7.38 7.28 2.59
CA GLU A 89 6.41 8.11 1.87
C GLU A 89 5.41 8.78 2.84
N LEU A 90 4.83 8.01 3.77
CA LEU A 90 3.79 8.55 4.65
C LEU A 90 4.34 9.57 5.65
N PRO A 91 5.49 9.35 6.32
CA PRO A 91 6.10 10.39 7.16
C PRO A 91 6.58 11.60 6.37
N ALA A 92 7.12 11.43 5.16
CA ALA A 92 7.54 12.55 4.32
C ALA A 92 6.37 13.47 3.94
N MET A 93 5.16 12.90 3.79
CA MET A 93 3.92 13.66 3.58
C MET A 93 3.25 14.15 4.87
N GLY A 94 3.79 13.81 6.04
CA GLY A 94 3.18 14.13 7.34
C GLY A 94 1.85 13.42 7.59
N LEU A 95 1.64 12.25 6.96
CA LEU A 95 0.42 11.45 7.06
C LEU A 95 0.53 10.29 8.06
N ALA A 96 1.73 10.00 8.54
CA ALA A 96 2.00 9.06 9.61
C ALA A 96 3.24 9.50 10.41
N PRO A 97 3.34 9.17 11.70
CA PRO A 97 4.60 9.32 12.42
C PRO A 97 5.64 8.32 11.89
N PRO A 98 6.95 8.58 12.10
CA PRO A 98 7.98 7.59 11.81
C PRO A 98 7.77 6.29 12.60
N VAL A 99 8.17 5.15 12.01
CA VAL A 99 7.89 3.80 12.54
C VAL A 99 8.37 3.57 13.98
N TRP A 100 9.47 4.20 14.40
CA TRP A 100 10.01 4.09 15.77
C TRP A 100 9.18 4.81 16.84
N GLN A 101 8.19 5.60 16.44
CA GLN A 101 7.24 6.24 17.35
C GLN A 101 5.92 5.46 17.46
N MET A 102 5.75 4.41 16.66
CA MET A 102 4.51 3.63 16.61
C MET A 102 4.53 2.46 17.60
N PRO A 103 3.38 2.08 18.18
CA PRO A 103 3.29 0.85 18.98
C PRO A 103 3.68 -0.38 18.15
N PRO A 104 4.44 -1.34 18.71
CA PRO A 104 4.87 -2.54 17.97
C PRO A 104 3.72 -3.33 17.33
N GLN A 105 2.56 -3.37 18.00
CA GLN A 105 1.36 -4.04 17.49
C GLN A 105 0.80 -3.35 16.24
N SER A 106 0.84 -2.02 16.19
CA SER A 106 0.42 -1.25 15.02
C SER A 106 1.38 -1.48 13.85
N VAL A 107 2.69 -1.54 14.13
CA VAL A 107 3.72 -1.84 13.11
C VAL A 107 3.54 -3.26 12.57
N ALA A 108 3.30 -4.24 13.44
CA ALA A 108 3.07 -5.63 13.03
C ALA A 108 1.80 -5.78 12.19
N LEU A 109 0.72 -5.10 12.56
CA LEU A 109 -0.53 -5.08 11.80
C LEU A 109 -0.36 -4.39 10.45
N ASP A 110 0.37 -3.28 10.39
CA ASP A 110 0.67 -2.61 9.13
C ASP A 110 1.50 -3.51 8.20
N PHE A 111 2.55 -4.14 8.74
CA PHE A 111 3.36 -5.09 7.98
C PHE A 111 2.54 -6.29 7.49
N SER A 112 1.59 -6.80 8.28
CA SER A 112 0.76 -7.93 7.85
C SER A 112 -0.13 -7.59 6.65
N TYR A 113 -0.62 -6.35 6.53
CA TYR A 113 -1.33 -5.91 5.31
C TYR A 113 -0.45 -6.03 4.07
N HIS A 114 0.80 -5.56 4.18
CA HIS A 114 1.77 -5.60 3.09
C HIS A 114 2.21 -7.03 2.76
N LEU A 115 2.34 -7.89 3.78
CA LEU A 115 2.64 -9.30 3.59
C LEU A 115 1.55 -10.03 2.81
N VAL A 116 0.28 -9.84 3.20
CA VAL A 116 -0.86 -10.42 2.47
C VAL A 116 -0.88 -9.91 1.02
N TYR A 117 -0.66 -8.62 0.81
CA TYR A 117 -0.58 -8.04 -0.53
C TYR A 117 0.55 -8.65 -1.37
N GLY A 118 1.78 -8.69 -0.85
CA GLY A 118 2.94 -9.19 -1.60
C GLY A 118 2.85 -10.69 -1.90
N LEU A 119 2.29 -11.49 -0.99
CA LEU A 119 2.00 -12.90 -1.24
C LEU A 119 0.91 -13.08 -2.31
N ALA A 120 -0.15 -12.26 -2.28
CA ALA A 120 -1.21 -12.30 -3.27
C ALA A 120 -0.69 -11.92 -4.67
N VAL A 121 0.15 -10.89 -4.79
CA VAL A 121 0.80 -10.50 -6.05
C VAL A 121 1.68 -11.62 -6.58
N ALA A 122 2.51 -12.22 -5.72
CA ALA A 122 3.36 -13.34 -6.11
C ALA A 122 2.56 -14.56 -6.57
N ALA A 123 1.47 -14.90 -5.86
CA ALA A 123 0.58 -15.99 -6.24
C ALA A 123 -0.13 -15.72 -7.57
N ALA A 124 -0.62 -14.49 -7.77
CA ALA A 124 -1.26 -14.08 -9.02
C ALA A 124 -0.30 -14.17 -10.20
N TYR A 125 0.95 -13.72 -10.04
CA TYR A 125 1.98 -13.84 -11.07
C TYR A 125 2.28 -15.31 -11.42
N SER A 126 2.49 -16.16 -10.41
CA SER A 126 2.75 -17.59 -10.65
C SER A 126 1.59 -18.27 -11.38
N ALA A 127 0.35 -17.90 -11.07
CA ALA A 127 -0.85 -18.44 -11.73
C ALA A 127 -0.95 -18.07 -13.21
N LEU A 128 -0.23 -17.05 -13.69
CA LEU A 128 -0.22 -16.63 -15.09
C LEU A 128 0.76 -17.42 -15.98
N GLY A 129 1.49 -18.41 -15.45
CA GLY A 129 2.22 -19.38 -16.27
C GLY A 129 3.70 -19.57 -15.93
N ASP A 130 4.05 -19.59 -14.64
CA ASP A 130 5.28 -20.26 -14.18
C ASP A 130 5.05 -21.78 -14.05
#